data_AF-A0AAV4VX70-F1
#
_entry.id   AF-A0AAV4VX70-F1
#
_cell.length_a   1.000
_cell.length_b   1.000
_cell.length_c   1.000
_cell.angle_alpha   90.00
_cell.angle_beta   90.00
_cell.angle_gamma   90.00
#
_symmetry.space_group_name_H-M   'P 1'
#
loop_
_entity.id
_entity.type
_entity.pdbx_description
1 polymer ?
#
loop_
_entity_poly.entity_id
_entity_poly.type
_entity_poly.pdbx_seq_one_letter_code
_entity_poly.pdbx_strand_id
1 'polypeptide(L)'
;MAAMFLLCLANITRLELTKPCFAKNILKGVRTVFKSKKFLAFELANLMNGVGIGICWFYLMWFIKSIGGSDLLCGLTIAVQSFGGCIPFMFFSGWIIRKFGHLETVTFALLTYGIRFLYYSYLHDPWWILPMELTHGITYGLNYTTMASFGKLSSKPGTEATTQSILFSTHEGLGKPFELLFNFQWKL
;
A
#
# COMPACT_ATOMS: atom_id res chain seq x y z
N MET A 1 17.26 14.72 -9.31
CA MET A 1 17.40 13.25 -9.42
C MET A 1 18.85 12.78 -9.29
N ALA A 2 19.80 13.21 -10.13
CA ALA A 2 21.21 12.80 -10.03
C ALA A 2 21.86 13.04 -8.65
N ALA A 3 21.60 14.20 -8.04
CA ALA A 3 22.10 14.51 -6.68
C ALA A 3 21.59 13.55 -5.60
N MET A 4 20.33 13.10 -5.69
CA MET A 4 19.77 12.10 -4.76
C MET A 4 20.41 10.73 -4.94
N PHE A 5 20.72 10.34 -6.17
CA PHE A 5 21.42 9.09 -6.46
C PHE A 5 22.85 9.10 -5.91
N LEU A 6 23.56 10.23 -6.06
CA LEU A 6 24.90 10.39 -5.48
C LEU A 6 24.88 10.36 -3.95
N LEU A 7 23.90 11.01 -3.32
CA LEU A 7 23.66 10.93 -1.88
C LEU A 7 23.33 9.50 -1.42
N CYS A 8 22.51 8.75 -2.18
CA CYS A 8 22.25 7.34 -1.88
C CYS A 8 23.52 6.49 -1.96
N LEU A 9 24.32 6.64 -3.02
CA LEU A 9 25.59 5.91 -3.16
C LEU A 9 26.56 6.22 -2.02
N ALA A 10 26.65 7.49 -1.61
CA ALA A 10 27.46 7.92 -0.47
C ALA A 10 26.97 7.37 0.88
N ASN A 11 25.67 7.10 1.02
CA ASN A 11 25.11 6.48 2.23
C ASN A 11 25.24 4.96 2.23
N ILE A 12 25.17 4.30 1.07
CA ILE A 12 25.34 2.84 0.93
C ILE A 12 26.73 2.40 1.40
N THR A 13 27.77 3.19 1.15
CA THR A 13 29.14 2.89 1.60
C THR A 13 29.32 3.01 3.12
N ARG A 14 28.38 3.67 3.81
CA ARG A 14 28.40 3.86 5.28
C ARG A 14 27.47 2.89 6.02
N LEU A 15 26.73 2.05 5.29
CA LEU A 15 25.82 1.08 5.87
C LEU A 15 26.60 -0.16 6.32
N GLU A 16 26.61 -0.42 7.62
CA GLU A 16 27.00 -1.73 8.15
C GLU A 16 25.96 -2.75 7.73
N LEU A 17 26.24 -3.43 6.62
CA LEU A 17 25.39 -4.51 6.12
C LEU A 17 25.47 -5.69 7.09
N THR A 18 24.44 -5.82 7.93
CA THR A 18 24.24 -7.04 8.72
C THR A 18 24.13 -8.21 7.74
N LYS A 19 25.01 -9.22 7.87
CA LYS A 19 25.00 -10.39 7.00
C LYS A 19 23.61 -11.05 7.04
N PRO A 20 22.86 -11.09 5.91
CA PRO A 20 21.57 -11.74 5.88
C PRO A 20 21.74 -13.24 6.13
N CYS A 21 21.16 -13.75 7.22
CA CYS A 21 21.12 -15.18 7.49
C CYS A 21 20.05 -15.81 6.59
N PHE A 22 20.43 -16.28 5.41
CA PHE A 22 19.49 -16.97 4.53
C PHE A 22 19.10 -18.33 5.11
N ALA A 23 17.80 -18.61 5.15
CA ALA A 23 17.32 -19.92 5.56
C ALA A 23 17.81 -20.99 4.57
N LYS A 24 18.37 -22.10 5.07
CA LYS A 24 18.78 -23.25 4.24
C LYS A 24 17.64 -23.85 3.40
N ASN A 25 16.39 -23.62 3.80
CA ASN A 25 15.18 -24.10 3.11
C ASN A 25 14.05 -23.05 3.16
N ILE A 26 14.13 -22.03 2.29
CA ILE A 26 13.14 -20.93 2.22
C ILE A 26 11.71 -21.47 2.01
N LEU A 27 11.52 -22.41 1.08
CA LEU A 27 10.20 -22.96 0.74
C LEU A 27 9.50 -23.62 1.94
N LYS A 28 10.26 -24.34 2.78
CA LYS A 28 9.71 -24.96 4.00
C LYS A 28 9.36 -23.89 5.05
N GLY A 29 10.15 -22.84 5.14
CA GLY A 29 9.88 -21.68 6.00
C GLY A 29 8.57 -21.00 5.61
N VAL A 30 8.44 -20.62 4.34
CA VAL A 30 7.22 -19.99 3.79
C VAL A 30 6.01 -20.89 3.94
N ARG A 31 6.11 -22.18 3.59
CA ARG A 31 4.99 -23.14 3.78
C ARG A 31 4.52 -23.23 5.23
N THR A 32 5.42 -23.01 6.19
CA THR A 32 5.05 -22.98 7.62
C THR A 32 4.29 -21.71 7.97
N VAL A 33 4.69 -20.55 7.42
CA VAL A 33 3.99 -19.28 7.60
C VAL A 33 2.55 -19.37 7.10
N PHE A 34 2.34 -19.94 5.90
CA PHE A 34 1.01 -20.14 5.32
C PHE A 34 0.10 -21.12 6.09
N LYS A 35 0.63 -21.95 6.98
CA LYS A 35 -0.20 -22.80 7.86
C LYS A 35 -0.82 -22.02 9.02
N SER A 36 -0.35 -20.81 9.30
CA SER A 36 -0.90 -19.98 10.36
C SER A 36 -2.24 -19.37 9.94
N LYS A 37 -3.31 -19.69 10.67
CA LYS A 37 -4.64 -19.09 10.44
C LYS A 37 -4.60 -17.56 10.52
N LYS A 38 -3.77 -17.00 11.41
CA LYS A 38 -3.58 -15.54 11.55
C LYS A 38 -2.96 -14.91 10.31
N PHE A 39 -1.97 -15.59 9.71
CA PHE A 39 -1.32 -15.11 8.50
C PHE A 39 -2.30 -15.14 7.31
N LEU A 40 -3.06 -16.22 7.16
CA LEU A 40 -4.07 -16.32 6.10
C LEU A 40 -5.19 -15.28 6.24
N ALA A 41 -5.66 -15.03 7.46
CA ALA A 41 -6.67 -14.00 7.70
C ALA A 41 -6.15 -12.59 7.39
N PHE A 42 -4.91 -12.29 7.80
CA PHE A 42 -4.25 -11.03 7.45
C PHE A 42 -4.08 -10.88 5.94
N GLU A 43 -3.61 -11.93 5.27
CA GLU A 43 -3.38 -11.91 3.83
C GLU A 43 -4.69 -11.76 3.03
N LEU A 44 -5.78 -12.35 3.50
CA LEU A 44 -7.10 -12.12 2.90
C LEU A 44 -7.57 -10.67 3.05
N ALA A 45 -7.38 -10.07 4.22
CA ALA A 45 -7.71 -8.65 4.42
C ALA A 45 -6.80 -7.74 3.57
N ASN A 46 -5.52 -8.10 3.45
CA ASN A 46 -4.54 -7.42 2.62
C ASN A 46 -4.90 -7.50 1.12
N LEU A 47 -5.36 -8.66 0.66
CA LEU A 47 -5.90 -8.87 -0.68
C LEU A 47 -7.04 -7.90 -1.00
N MET A 48 -8.00 -7.75 -0.09
CA MET A 48 -9.14 -6.85 -0.27
C MET A 48 -8.70 -5.38 -0.31
N ASN A 49 -7.74 -4.99 0.54
CA ASN A 49 -7.13 -3.65 0.47
C ASN A 49 -6.41 -3.44 -0.88
N GLY A 50 -5.74 -4.47 -1.40
CA GLY A 50 -5.10 -4.48 -2.72
C GLY A 50 -6.06 -4.18 -3.87
N VAL A 51 -7.27 -4.74 -3.82
CA VAL A 51 -8.33 -4.42 -4.79
C VAL A 51 -8.77 -2.96 -4.66
N GLY A 52 -8.97 -2.48 -3.42
CA GLY A 52 -9.37 -1.09 -3.15
C GLY A 52 -8.36 -0.05 -3.62
N ILE A 53 -7.07 -0.27 -3.36
CA ILE A 53 -6.00 0.61 -3.85
C ILE A 53 -5.91 0.59 -5.37
N GLY A 54 -6.03 -0.60 -5.99
CA GLY A 54 -6.00 -0.75 -7.44
C GLY A 54 -7.09 0.09 -8.11
N ILE A 55 -8.34 0.01 -7.61
CA ILE A 55 -9.44 0.84 -8.11
C ILE A 55 -9.11 2.32 -7.97
N CYS A 56 -8.60 2.76 -6.82
CA CYS A 56 -8.23 4.16 -6.63
C CYS A 56 -7.13 4.60 -7.61
N TRP A 57 -6.05 3.82 -7.77
CA TRP A 57 -4.94 4.20 -8.64
C TRP A 57 -5.33 4.31 -10.12
N PHE A 58 -6.14 3.38 -10.64
CA PHE A 58 -6.51 3.41 -12.05
C PHE A 58 -7.63 4.39 -12.36
N TYR A 59 -8.61 4.57 -11.47
CA TYR A 59 -9.82 5.32 -11.78
C TYR A 59 -9.88 6.72 -11.16
N LEU A 60 -9.10 7.04 -10.12
CA LEU A 60 -9.22 8.34 -9.43
C LEU A 60 -9.01 9.53 -10.36
N MET A 61 -7.97 9.49 -11.19
CA MET A 61 -7.69 10.60 -12.13
C MET A 61 -8.77 10.75 -13.18
N TRP A 62 -9.27 9.61 -13.68
CA TRP A 62 -10.38 9.59 -14.63
C TRP A 62 -11.67 10.13 -13.99
N PHE A 63 -11.95 9.74 -12.75
CA PHE A 63 -13.10 10.21 -11.98
C PHE A 63 -13.05 11.72 -11.77
N ILE A 64 -11.92 12.26 -11.29
CA ILE A 64 -11.74 13.72 -11.11
C ILE A 64 -12.01 14.47 -12.42
N LYS A 65 -11.52 13.95 -13.55
CA LYS A 65 -11.78 14.52 -14.88
C LYS A 65 -13.25 14.46 -15.27
N SER A 66 -13.94 13.36 -14.97
CA SER A 66 -15.35 13.17 -15.32
C SER A 66 -16.30 14.16 -14.63
N ILE A 67 -15.98 14.60 -13.42
CA ILE A 67 -16.73 15.61 -12.66
C ILE A 67 -16.27 17.05 -12.93
N GLY A 68 -15.46 17.28 -13.98
CA GLY A 68 -15.02 18.61 -14.41
C GLY A 68 -13.72 19.11 -13.74
N GLY A 69 -12.95 18.23 -13.10
CA GLY A 69 -11.67 18.59 -12.48
C GLY A 69 -10.56 18.95 -13.48
N SER A 70 -9.68 19.85 -13.08
CA SER A 70 -8.52 20.28 -13.89
C SER A 70 -7.30 19.37 -13.70
N ASP A 71 -6.32 19.43 -14.62
CA ASP A 71 -5.05 18.70 -14.45
C ASP A 71 -4.28 19.17 -13.20
N LEU A 72 -4.41 20.45 -12.85
CA LEU A 72 -3.84 20.98 -11.61
C LEU A 72 -4.43 20.28 -10.39
N LEU A 73 -5.74 20.03 -10.38
CA LEU A 73 -6.40 19.33 -9.29
C LEU A 73 -5.95 17.86 -9.20
N CYS A 74 -5.74 17.17 -10.33
CA CYS A 74 -5.15 15.83 -10.34
C CYS A 74 -3.74 15.83 -9.72
N GLY A 75 -2.91 16.81 -10.07
CA GLY A 75 -1.58 16.97 -9.48
C GLY A 75 -1.63 17.27 -7.97
N LEU A 76 -2.51 18.16 -7.55
CA LEU A 76 -2.74 18.48 -6.13
C LEU A 76 -3.24 17.27 -5.34
N THR A 77 -4.11 16.45 -5.94
CA THR A 77 -4.60 15.20 -5.36
C THR A 77 -3.44 14.26 -5.04
N ILE A 78 -2.48 14.07 -5.96
CA ILE A 78 -1.28 13.25 -5.70
C ILE A 78 -0.39 13.90 -4.63
N ALA A 79 -0.23 15.22 -4.66
CA ALA A 79 0.56 15.94 -3.68
C ALA A 79 -0.01 15.79 -2.26
N VAL A 80 -1.34 15.94 -2.10
CA VAL A 80 -2.03 15.76 -0.81
C VAL A 80 -1.93 14.30 -0.34
N GLN A 81 -2.13 13.32 -1.23
CA GLN A 81 -1.91 11.90 -0.89
C GLN A 81 -0.50 11.65 -0.35
N SER A 82 0.50 12.24 -0.98
CA SER A 82 1.91 12.00 -0.65
C SER A 82 2.35 12.73 0.62
N PHE A 83 2.15 14.05 0.67
CA PHE A 83 2.62 14.93 1.74
C PHE A 83 1.67 15.00 2.92
N GLY A 84 0.36 15.03 2.67
CA GLY A 84 -0.65 15.12 3.72
C GLY A 84 -1.04 13.75 4.29
N GLY A 85 -1.09 12.73 3.43
CA GLY A 85 -1.42 11.36 3.82
C GLY A 85 -0.19 10.52 4.17
N CYS A 86 0.52 10.04 3.16
CA CYS A 86 1.53 9.00 3.30
C CYS A 86 2.63 9.35 4.30
N ILE A 87 3.28 10.51 4.14
CA ILE A 87 4.45 10.86 4.96
C ILE A 87 4.10 10.92 6.46
N PRO A 88 3.06 11.66 6.90
CA PRO A 88 2.68 11.69 8.32
C PRO A 88 2.30 10.31 8.86
N PHE A 89 1.45 9.56 8.16
CA PHE A 89 0.98 8.27 8.64
C PHE A 89 2.09 7.21 8.68
N MET A 90 3.05 7.25 7.75
CA MET A 90 4.24 6.39 7.81
C MET A 90 5.12 6.74 9.02
N PHE A 91 5.30 8.03 9.33
CA PHE A 91 6.09 8.46 10.49
C PHE A 91 5.46 8.00 11.82
N PHE A 92 4.14 8.16 11.97
CA PHE A 92 3.42 7.76 13.19
C PHE A 92 3.01 6.28 13.22
N SER A 93 3.22 5.53 12.13
CA SER A 93 2.79 4.14 11.97
C SER A 93 3.21 3.24 13.13
N GLY A 94 4.46 3.36 13.59
CA GLY A 94 4.98 2.54 14.68
C GLY A 94 4.19 2.71 15.99
N TRP A 95 3.71 3.93 16.29
CA TRP A 95 2.86 4.16 17.46
C TRP A 95 1.46 3.59 17.26
N ILE A 96 0.86 3.81 16.09
CA ILE A 96 -0.50 3.34 15.76
C ILE A 96 -0.55 1.80 15.80
N ILE A 97 0.40 1.14 15.12
CA ILE A 97 0.49 -0.31 15.02
C ILE A 97 0.67 -0.95 16.41
N ARG A 98 1.50 -0.36 17.29
CA ARG A 98 1.65 -0.86 18.67
C ARG A 98 0.38 -0.73 19.49
N LYS A 99 -0.43 0.30 19.23
CA LYS A 99 -1.66 0.59 19.98
C LYS A 99 -2.83 -0.28 19.53
N PHE A 100 -3.01 -0.46 18.23
CA PHE A 100 -4.19 -1.13 17.66
C PHE A 100 -3.94 -2.58 17.23
N GLY A 101 -2.70 -2.95 16.92
CA GLY A 101 -2.37 -4.25 16.33
C GLY A 101 -2.40 -4.24 14.80
N HIS A 102 -1.82 -5.28 14.20
CA HIS A 102 -1.67 -5.35 12.74
C HIS A 102 -2.99 -5.65 12.01
N LEU A 103 -3.79 -6.60 12.50
CA LEU A 103 -4.99 -7.06 11.79
C LEU A 103 -6.09 -5.98 11.81
N GLU A 104 -6.20 -5.31 12.94
CA GLU A 104 -7.11 -4.20 13.22
C GLU A 104 -6.78 -3.01 12.34
N THR A 105 -5.49 -2.72 12.17
CA THR A 105 -5.00 -1.66 11.28
C THR A 105 -5.36 -1.93 9.81
N VAL A 106 -5.15 -3.16 9.32
CA VAL A 106 -5.52 -3.54 7.94
C VAL A 106 -7.03 -3.54 7.74
N THR A 107 -7.79 -3.96 8.76
CA THR A 107 -9.27 -3.93 8.71
C THR A 107 -9.79 -2.50 8.70
N PHE A 108 -9.18 -1.60 9.48
CA PHE A 108 -9.52 -0.19 9.50
C PHE A 108 -9.20 0.51 8.16
N ALA A 109 -8.09 0.15 7.52
CA ALA A 109 -7.80 0.58 6.16
C ALA A 109 -8.89 0.12 5.17
N LEU A 110 -9.36 -1.13 5.28
CA LEU A 110 -10.45 -1.65 4.45
C LEU A 110 -11.76 -0.89 4.64
N LEU A 111 -12.14 -0.59 5.88
CA LEU A 111 -13.33 0.23 6.18
C LEU A 111 -13.20 1.64 5.59
N THR A 112 -12.01 2.21 5.63
CA THR A 112 -11.72 3.53 5.05
C THR A 112 -11.93 3.54 3.54
N TYR A 113 -11.61 2.45 2.82
CA TYR A 113 -11.98 2.32 1.40
C TYR A 113 -13.49 2.35 1.18
N GLY A 114 -14.27 1.67 2.02
CA GLY A 114 -15.74 1.73 1.95
C GLY A 114 -16.27 3.15 2.08
N ILE A 115 -15.78 3.89 3.08
CA ILE A 115 -16.13 5.31 3.28
C ILE A 115 -15.71 6.14 2.06
N ARG A 116 -14.52 5.90 1.53
CA ARG A 116 -13.97 6.62 0.36
C ARG A 116 -14.83 6.42 -0.88
N PHE A 117 -15.25 5.20 -1.18
CA PHE A 117 -16.11 4.91 -2.32
C PHE A 117 -17.52 5.50 -2.16
N LEU A 118 -18.08 5.46 -0.95
CA LEU A 118 -19.34 6.14 -0.65
C LEU A 118 -19.18 7.66 -0.83
N TYR A 119 -18.10 8.25 -0.33
CA TYR A 119 -17.83 9.68 -0.48
C TYR A 119 -17.73 10.09 -1.95
N TYR A 120 -17.04 9.33 -2.78
CA TYR A 120 -16.96 9.57 -4.22
C TYR A 120 -18.31 9.48 -4.93
N SER A 121 -19.23 8.63 -4.45
CA SER A 121 -20.57 8.52 -5.05
C SER A 121 -21.44 9.77 -4.89
N TYR A 122 -21.16 10.60 -3.88
CA TYR A 122 -21.89 11.86 -3.62
C TYR A 122 -21.10 13.10 -4.06
N LEU A 123 -19.93 12.91 -4.67
CA LEU A 123 -19.04 14.01 -5.01
C LEU A 123 -19.47 14.66 -6.34
N HIS A 124 -19.98 15.89 -6.26
CA HIS A 124 -20.33 16.69 -7.43
C HIS A 124 -19.32 17.80 -7.71
N ASP A 125 -18.77 18.43 -6.66
CA ASP A 125 -17.74 19.45 -6.80
C ASP A 125 -16.35 18.80 -6.70
N PRO A 126 -15.50 18.95 -7.73
CA PRO A 126 -14.21 18.27 -7.81
C PRO A 126 -13.23 18.67 -6.69
N TRP A 127 -13.30 19.87 -6.13
CA TRP A 127 -12.34 20.33 -5.11
C TRP A 127 -12.47 19.59 -3.79
N TRP A 128 -13.65 19.03 -3.51
CA TRP A 128 -13.90 18.23 -2.32
C TRP A 128 -13.24 16.85 -2.35
N ILE A 129 -12.55 16.49 -3.43
CA ILE A 129 -11.71 15.28 -3.45
C ILE A 129 -10.55 15.39 -2.43
N LEU A 130 -9.99 16.59 -2.23
CA LEU A 130 -8.72 16.79 -1.52
C LEU A 130 -8.74 16.36 -0.04
N PRO A 131 -9.77 16.68 0.77
CA PRO A 131 -9.83 16.20 2.15
C PRO A 131 -9.88 14.67 2.24
N MET A 132 -10.58 14.01 1.32
CA MET A 132 -10.64 12.54 1.27
C MET A 132 -9.29 11.93 0.90
N GLU A 133 -8.45 12.66 0.19
CA GLU A 133 -7.09 12.21 -0.13
C GLU A 133 -6.15 12.14 1.07
N LEU A 134 -6.44 12.84 2.17
CA LEU A 134 -5.68 12.68 3.41
C LEU A 134 -5.82 11.27 3.98
N THR A 135 -6.97 10.64 3.80
CA THR A 135 -7.20 9.26 4.29
C THR A 135 -6.40 8.23 3.50
N HIS A 136 -5.80 8.61 2.37
CA HIS A 136 -4.83 7.77 1.66
C HIS A 136 -3.62 7.40 2.55
N GLY A 137 -3.27 8.26 3.50
CA GLY A 137 -2.26 7.94 4.50
C GLY A 137 -2.63 6.70 5.34
N ILE A 138 -3.91 6.49 5.62
CA ILE A 138 -4.40 5.31 6.35
C ILE A 138 -4.43 4.10 5.41
N THR A 139 -5.03 4.25 4.24
CA THR A 139 -5.28 3.14 3.33
C THR A 139 -4.03 2.63 2.63
N TYR A 140 -3.02 3.49 2.43
CA TYR A 140 -1.75 3.15 1.82
C TYR A 140 -0.58 3.28 2.80
N GLY A 141 -0.29 4.47 3.33
CA GLY A 141 0.91 4.68 4.16
C GLY A 141 0.99 3.79 5.41
N LEU A 142 -0.08 3.75 6.20
CA LEU A 142 -0.18 2.93 7.40
C LEU A 142 -0.30 1.44 7.04
N ASN A 143 -1.05 1.10 5.99
CA ASN A 143 -1.18 -0.30 5.53
C ASN A 143 0.18 -0.86 5.07
N TYR A 144 0.92 -0.09 4.27
CA TYR A 144 2.26 -0.45 3.75
C TYR A 144 3.25 -0.76 4.88
N THR A 145 3.31 0.12 5.89
CA THR A 145 4.17 -0.08 7.07
C THR A 145 3.71 -1.26 7.94
N THR A 146 2.40 -1.48 8.03
CA THR A 146 1.81 -2.63 8.72
C THR A 146 2.19 -3.94 8.05
N MET A 147 2.11 -4.02 6.72
CA MET A 147 2.52 -5.21 5.96
C MET A 147 4.02 -5.50 6.12
N ALA A 148 4.88 -4.48 6.05
CA ALA A 148 6.32 -4.66 6.27
C ALA A 148 6.60 -5.22 7.68
N SER A 149 5.96 -4.63 8.70
CA SER A 149 6.12 -5.02 10.10
C SER A 149 5.58 -6.43 10.36
N PHE A 150 4.36 -6.73 9.92
CA PHE A 150 3.72 -8.03 10.06
C PHE A 150 4.47 -9.13 9.30
N GLY A 151 4.94 -8.83 8.08
CA GLY A 151 5.74 -9.77 7.29
C GLY A 151 7.04 -10.15 7.98
N LYS A 152 7.71 -9.19 8.64
CA LYS A 152 8.89 -9.49 9.46
C LYS A 152 8.53 -10.37 10.66
N LEU A 153 7.46 -10.03 11.40
CA LEU A 153 7.06 -10.72 12.63
C LEU A 153 6.51 -12.14 12.39
N SER A 154 5.83 -12.36 11.27
CA SER A 154 5.25 -13.66 10.93
C SER A 154 6.23 -14.61 10.25
N SER A 155 7.35 -14.09 9.73
CA SER A 155 8.35 -14.88 9.03
C SER A 155 9.22 -15.73 9.97
N LYS A 156 9.80 -16.80 9.43
CA LYS A 156 10.89 -17.51 10.09
C LYS A 156 12.22 -16.80 9.83
N PRO A 157 13.22 -16.94 10.73
CA PRO A 157 14.56 -16.38 10.52
C PRO A 157 15.10 -16.75 9.14
N GLY A 158 15.44 -15.74 8.34
CA GLY A 158 15.96 -15.89 6.98
C GLY A 158 14.91 -16.04 5.88
N THR A 159 13.63 -15.79 6.17
CA THR A 159 12.51 -15.78 5.21
C THR A 159 11.70 -14.47 5.25
N GLU A 160 12.20 -13.45 5.95
CA GLU A 160 11.58 -12.14 6.15
C GLU A 160 11.28 -11.48 4.81
N ALA A 161 12.31 -11.36 3.96
CA ALA A 161 12.20 -10.73 2.65
C ALA A 161 11.18 -11.45 1.75
N THR A 162 11.19 -12.78 1.75
CA THR A 162 10.24 -13.59 0.96
C THR A 162 8.80 -13.44 1.48
N THR A 163 8.61 -13.41 2.80
CA THR A 163 7.29 -13.25 3.41
C THR A 163 6.73 -11.86 3.10
N GLN A 164 7.56 -10.81 3.25
CA GLN A 164 7.18 -9.47 2.86
C GLN A 164 6.87 -9.37 1.37
N SER A 165 7.70 -9.95 0.50
CA SER A 165 7.46 -9.90 -0.95
C SER A 165 6.14 -10.54 -1.34
N ILE A 166 5.71 -11.61 -0.65
CA ILE A 166 4.40 -12.21 -0.86
C ILE A 166 3.29 -11.20 -0.50
N LEU A 167 3.32 -10.64 0.72
CA LEU A 167 2.32 -9.68 1.18
C LEU A 167 2.21 -8.47 0.21
N PHE A 168 3.36 -7.90 -0.19
CA PHE A 168 3.40 -6.78 -1.14
C PHE A 168 2.95 -7.19 -2.53
N SER A 169 3.33 -8.37 -3.02
CA SER A 169 2.87 -8.83 -4.33
C SER A 169 1.37 -9.12 -4.36
N THR A 170 0.79 -9.60 -3.27
CA THR A 170 -0.65 -9.79 -3.14
C THR A 170 -1.39 -8.45 -3.11
N HIS A 171 -0.87 -7.46 -2.38
CA HIS A 171 -1.47 -6.13 -2.29
C HIS A 171 -1.36 -5.35 -3.61
N GLU A 172 -0.15 -5.26 -4.17
CA GLU A 172 0.18 -4.44 -5.34
C GLU A 172 -0.10 -5.15 -6.68
N GLY A 173 -0.04 -6.48 -6.71
CA GLY A 173 -0.04 -7.26 -7.94
C GLY A 173 -1.41 -7.43 -8.59
N LEU A 174 -2.50 -7.32 -7.82
CA LEU A 174 -3.86 -7.58 -8.34
C LEU A 174 -4.51 -6.39 -9.04
N GLY A 175 -3.87 -5.22 -9.04
CA GLY A 175 -4.29 -4.10 -9.87
C GLY A 175 -3.96 -4.29 -11.36
N LYS A 176 -2.83 -4.94 -11.67
CA LYS A 176 -2.32 -5.07 -13.05
C LYS A 176 -3.21 -5.88 -14.01
N PRO A 177 -3.89 -6.97 -13.60
CA PRO A 177 -4.84 -7.67 -14.46
C PRO A 177 -6.05 -6.82 -14.87
N PHE A 178 -6.50 -5.89 -14.01
CA PHE A 178 -7.62 -5.00 -14.33
C PHE A 178 -7.24 -3.99 -15.41
N GLU A 179 -6.05 -3.40 -15.36
CA GLU A 179 -5.55 -2.50 -16.41
C GLU A 179 -5.47 -3.19 -17.79
N LEU A 180 -4.99 -4.45 -17.82
CA LEU A 180 -4.94 -5.27 -19.03
C LEU A 180 -6.32 -5.57 -19.63
N LEU A 181 -7.35 -5.75 -18.79
CA LEU A 181 -8.73 -5.98 -19.25
C LEU A 181 -9.34 -4.73 -19.90
N PHE A 182 -9.07 -3.53 -19.38
CA PHE A 182 -9.59 -2.28 -19.94
C PHE A 182 -8.83 -1.82 -21.20
N ASN A 183 -7.52 -2.08 -21.29
CA ASN A 183 -6.74 -1.81 -22.50
C ASN A 183 -7.15 -2.71 -23.68
N PHE A 184 -7.73 -3.89 -23.41
CA PHE A 184 -8.22 -4.80 -24.45
C PHE A 184 -9.56 -4.35 -25.06
N GLN A 185 -10.39 -3.61 -24.30
CA GLN A 185 -11.69 -3.15 -24.78
C GLN A 185 -11.64 -1.88 -25.64
N TRP A 186 -10.52 -1.14 -25.64
CA TRP A 186 -10.32 0.07 -26.45
C TRP A 186 -9.55 -0.16 -27.76
N LYS A 187 -9.23 -1.42 -28.09
CA LYS A 187 -8.57 -1.82 -29.35
C LYS A 187 -9.48 -2.63 -30.30
N LEU A 188 -10.78 -2.73 -30.01
CA LEU A 188 -11.81 -3.28 -30.90
C LEU A 188 -12.77 -2.17 -31.31
#